data_AF-A0A6B3FNZ1-F1
#
_entry.id   AF-A0A6B3FNZ1-F1
#
_cell.length_a   1.000
_cell.length_b   1.000
_cell.length_c   1.000
_cell.angle_alpha   90.00
_cell.angle_beta   90.00
_cell.angle_gamma   90.00
#
_symmetry.space_group_name_H-M   'P 1'
#
loop_
_entity.id
_entity.type
_entity.pdbx_description
1 polymer ?
#
loop_
_entity_poly.entity_id
_entity_poly.type
_entity_poly.pdbx_seq_one_letter_code
_entity_poly.pdbx_strand_id
1 'polypeptide(L)'
;MTPALFGRDHPAGVLRSEIARATDSHGGLVLVTGEAGIGKSTLVTDAAHEARRRGALVVGGSCWDSDNTPGYWPWVQILRGLRRSATATEWAAAQEASDGRLAVLLGDPAAVAAGGAHGAHGGEPGAEAGAQG
;
A
#
# COMPACT_ATOMS: atom_id res chain seq x y z
N MET A 1 6.65 25.07 -18.74
CA MET A 1 8.08 24.73 -18.84
C MET A 1 8.51 24.17 -17.49
N THR A 2 8.58 22.85 -17.37
CA THR A 2 9.11 22.18 -16.18
C THR A 2 10.64 22.33 -16.21
N PRO A 3 11.29 22.75 -15.11
CA PRO A 3 12.73 23.01 -15.12
C PRO A 3 13.50 21.73 -15.47
N ALA A 4 14.49 21.84 -16.35
CA ALA A 4 15.38 20.73 -16.69
C ALA A 4 16.22 20.37 -15.46
N LEU A 5 16.07 19.12 -14.99
CA LEU A 5 16.72 18.61 -13.79
C LEU A 5 18.05 17.92 -14.17
N PHE A 6 19.14 18.68 -14.20
CA PHE A 6 20.48 18.17 -14.47
C PHE A 6 20.94 17.15 -13.40
N GLY A 7 21.59 16.07 -13.81
CA GLY A 7 22.14 15.03 -12.90
C GLY A 7 21.16 13.92 -12.49
N ARG A 8 19.91 13.94 -12.99
CA ARG A 8 18.89 12.90 -12.71
C ARG A 8 18.75 11.84 -13.79
N ASP A 9 19.48 11.95 -14.89
CA ASP A 9 19.35 11.02 -16.02
C ASP A 9 19.59 9.57 -15.63
N HIS A 10 20.51 9.34 -14.68
CA HIS A 10 20.77 8.01 -14.15
C HIS A 10 19.62 7.48 -13.25
N PRO A 11 19.21 8.15 -12.16
CA PRO A 11 18.04 7.72 -11.38
C PRO A 11 16.75 7.60 -12.19
N ALA A 12 16.49 8.54 -13.10
CA ALA A 12 15.33 8.48 -14.00
C ALA A 12 15.48 7.35 -15.05
N GLY A 13 16.70 7.03 -15.46
CA GLY A 13 17.01 5.87 -16.30
C GLY A 13 16.66 4.56 -15.61
N VAL A 14 17.06 4.40 -14.34
CA VAL A 14 16.72 3.21 -13.53
C VAL A 14 15.22 3.05 -13.35
N LEU A 15 14.49 4.12 -13.02
CA LEU A 15 13.03 4.05 -12.90
C LEU A 15 12.37 3.68 -14.24
N ARG A 16 12.86 4.23 -15.35
CA ARG A 16 12.34 3.89 -16.69
C ARG A 16 12.59 2.44 -17.06
N SER A 17 13.76 1.88 -16.74
CA SER A 17 14.05 0.47 -17.03
C SER A 17 13.16 -0.45 -16.21
N GLU A 18 12.93 -0.13 -14.93
CA GLU A 18 12.06 -0.94 -14.06
C GLU A 18 10.59 -0.84 -14.47
N ILE A 19 10.12 0.33 -14.92
CA ILE A 19 8.76 0.47 -15.49
C ILE A 19 8.61 -0.38 -16.76
N ALA A 20 9.60 -0.38 -17.64
CA ALA A 20 9.57 -1.21 -18.85
C ALA A 20 9.49 -2.70 -18.49
N ARG A 21 10.34 -3.18 -17.57
CA ARG A 21 10.32 -4.56 -17.08
C ARG A 21 8.97 -4.94 -16.46
N ALA A 22 8.40 -4.06 -15.63
CA ALA A 22 7.10 -4.28 -15.00
C ALA A 22 5.97 -4.40 -16.03
N THR A 23 6.05 -3.63 -17.12
CA THR A 23 5.06 -3.67 -18.20
C THR A 23 5.19 -4.96 -19.03
N ASP A 24 6.41 -5.49 -19.18
CA ASP A 24 6.69 -6.77 -19.82
C ASP A 24 6.46 -7.97 -18.86
N SER A 25 5.58 -7.82 -17.86
CA SER A 25 5.20 -8.85 -16.87
C SER A 25 6.32 -9.33 -15.94
N HIS A 26 7.39 -8.55 -15.76
CA HIS A 26 8.42 -8.81 -14.76
C HIS A 26 8.31 -7.80 -13.62
N GLY A 27 7.74 -8.21 -12.49
CA GLY A 27 7.63 -7.35 -11.29
C GLY A 27 9.00 -6.90 -10.74
N GLY A 28 8.99 -5.85 -9.92
CA GLY A 28 10.21 -5.30 -9.33
C GLY A 28 9.92 -4.36 -8.16
N LEU A 29 10.96 -4.07 -7.37
CA LEU A 29 10.92 -3.14 -6.25
C LEU A 29 12.05 -2.11 -6.40
N VAL A 30 11.70 -0.83 -6.36
CA VAL A 30 12.67 0.27 -6.38
C VAL A 30 12.51 1.11 -5.12
N LEU A 31 13.61 1.28 -4.38
CA LEU A 31 13.68 2.15 -3.22
C LEU A 31 14.38 3.46 -3.59
N VAL A 32 13.69 4.59 -3.43
CA VAL A 32 14.24 5.92 -3.69
C VAL A 32 14.60 6.60 -2.36
N THR A 33 15.89 6.74 -2.09
CA THR A 33 16.43 7.40 -0.89
C THR A 33 17.22 8.67 -1.27
N GLY A 34 17.55 9.50 -0.27
CA GLY A 34 18.29 10.75 -0.47
C GLY A 34 17.88 11.85 0.49
N GLU A 35 18.60 12.96 0.46
CA GLU A 35 18.44 14.09 1.38
C GLU A 35 17.06 14.76 1.26
N ALA A 36 16.62 15.43 2.34
CA ALA A 36 15.42 16.24 2.31
C ALA A 36 15.56 17.34 1.25
N GLY A 37 14.51 17.58 0.45
CA GLY A 37 14.56 18.60 -0.61
C GLY A 37 15.29 18.21 -1.90
N ILE A 38 16.03 17.09 -1.97
CA ILE A 38 16.75 16.66 -3.19
C ILE A 38 15.82 16.31 -4.38
N GLY A 39 14.50 16.29 -4.13
CA GLY A 39 13.45 16.09 -5.13
C GLY A 39 13.11 14.63 -5.46
N LYS A 40 13.21 13.74 -4.47
CA LYS A 40 12.74 12.35 -4.54
C LYS A 40 11.28 12.24 -4.98
N SER A 41 10.41 13.06 -4.38
CA SER A 41 8.98 13.08 -4.72
C SER A 41 8.77 13.48 -6.18
N THR A 42 9.47 14.51 -6.66
CA THR A 42 9.43 14.89 -8.09
C THR A 42 9.86 13.73 -8.99
N LEU A 43 10.95 13.04 -8.65
CA LEU A 43 11.45 11.91 -9.42
C LEU A 43 10.42 10.77 -9.51
N VAL A 44 9.81 10.39 -8.38
CA VAL A 44 8.79 9.33 -8.34
C VAL A 44 7.51 9.77 -9.06
N THR A 45 7.09 11.02 -8.91
CA THR A 45 5.92 11.58 -9.59
C THR A 45 6.12 11.58 -11.11
N ASP A 46 7.28 11.99 -11.61
CA ASP A 46 7.60 11.98 -13.04
C ASP A 46 7.61 10.56 -13.61
N ALA A 47 8.20 9.60 -12.89
CA ALA A 47 8.18 8.18 -13.26
C ALA A 47 6.76 7.61 -13.28
N ALA A 48 5.93 7.96 -12.29
CA ALA A 48 4.52 7.60 -12.26
C ALA A 48 3.73 8.19 -13.44
N HIS A 49 4.02 9.42 -13.87
CA HIS A 49 3.42 10.01 -15.06
C HIS A 49 3.85 9.29 -16.34
N GLU A 50 5.13 8.92 -16.46
CA GLU A 50 5.63 8.15 -17.60
C GLU A 50 4.98 6.75 -17.67
N ALA A 51 4.86 6.05 -16.55
CA ALA A 51 4.18 4.75 -16.50
C ALA A 51 2.72 4.86 -16.97
N ARG A 52 1.98 5.89 -16.52
CA ARG A 52 0.61 6.15 -17.02
C ARG A 52 0.57 6.40 -18.52
N ARG A 53 1.52 7.17 -19.08
CA ARG A 53 1.59 7.41 -20.54
C ARG A 53 1.80 6.14 -21.34
N ARG A 54 2.43 5.13 -20.75
CA ARG A 54 2.64 3.79 -21.34
C ARG A 54 1.45 2.84 -21.16
N GLY A 55 0.36 3.31 -20.55
CA GLY A 55 -0.85 2.51 -20.31
C GLY A 55 -0.83 1.71 -19.01
N ALA A 56 0.19 1.86 -18.16
CA ALA A 56 0.22 1.18 -16.87
C ALA A 56 -0.77 1.81 -15.88
N LEU A 57 -1.46 0.97 -15.11
CA LEU A 57 -2.22 1.41 -13.95
C LEU A 57 -1.26 1.83 -12.84
N VAL A 58 -1.35 3.10 -12.41
CA VAL A 58 -0.51 3.63 -11.33
C VAL A 58 -1.37 4.03 -10.14
N VAL A 59 -1.24 3.27 -9.05
CA VAL A 59 -1.83 3.52 -7.75
C VAL A 59 -0.75 3.96 -6.76
N GLY A 60 -1.12 4.80 -5.78
CA GLY A 60 -0.20 5.34 -4.80
C GLY A 60 -0.79 5.37 -3.41
N GLY A 61 0.09 5.31 -2.41
CA GLY A 61 -0.21 5.45 -0.99
C GLY A 61 0.84 6.32 -0.31
N SER A 62 0.51 6.78 0.88
CA SER A 62 1.34 7.68 1.67
C SER A 62 1.41 7.18 3.11
N CYS A 63 2.62 6.98 3.61
CA CYS A 63 2.84 6.66 5.02
C CYS A 63 3.06 7.95 5.78
N TRP A 64 2.24 8.19 6.80
CA TRP A 64 2.52 9.20 7.81
C TRP A 64 2.45 8.51 9.16
N ASP A 65 3.36 8.87 10.06
CA ASP A 65 3.26 8.45 11.44
C ASP A 65 2.24 9.36 12.13
N SER A 66 1.03 8.86 12.31
CA SER A 66 0.00 9.54 13.11
C SER A 66 -0.72 8.52 13.95
N ASP A 67 -1.00 8.86 15.21
CA ASP A 67 -1.64 7.97 16.19
C ASP A 67 -3.01 7.43 15.75
N ASN A 68 -3.61 8.03 14.71
CA ASN A 68 -4.92 7.66 14.18
C ASN A 68 -4.85 6.96 12.81
N THR A 69 -3.68 6.47 12.39
CA THR A 69 -3.53 5.78 11.10
C THR A 69 -3.78 4.28 11.29
N PRO A 70 -4.75 3.67 10.57
CA PRO A 70 -4.93 2.23 10.62
C PRO A 70 -3.65 1.48 10.24
N GLY A 71 -3.41 0.32 10.87
CA GLY A 71 -2.33 -0.58 10.46
C GLY A 71 -2.40 -0.85 8.95
N TYR A 72 -1.24 -0.84 8.27
CA TYR A 72 -1.14 -1.02 6.83
C TYR A 72 -1.85 0.06 5.96
N TRP A 73 -2.08 1.27 6.47
CA TRP A 73 -2.75 2.36 5.75
C TRP A 73 -2.32 2.59 4.28
N PRO A 74 -1.02 2.57 3.92
CA PRO A 74 -0.60 2.72 2.53
C PRO A 74 -1.19 1.63 1.63
N TRP A 75 -1.32 0.40 2.14
CA TRP A 75 -1.93 -0.71 1.43
C TRP A 75 -3.43 -0.54 1.28
N VAL A 76 -4.12 0.01 2.28
CA VAL A 76 -5.55 0.35 2.16
C VAL A 76 -5.77 1.35 1.02
N GLN A 77 -4.92 2.39 0.92
CA GLN A 77 -4.98 3.36 -0.18
C GLN A 77 -4.76 2.70 -1.55
N ILE A 78 -3.75 1.83 -1.64
CA ILE A 78 -3.43 1.05 -2.85
C ILE A 78 -4.61 0.17 -3.27
N LEU A 79 -5.15 -0.64 -2.35
CA LEU A 79 -6.27 -1.54 -2.62
C LEU A 79 -7.55 -0.79 -3.04
N ARG A 80 -7.84 0.36 -2.42
CA ARG A 80 -8.94 1.23 -2.85
C ARG A 80 -8.72 1.77 -4.26
N GLY A 81 -7.47 2.10 -4.61
CA GLY A 81 -7.09 2.50 -5.97
C GLY A 81 -7.30 1.38 -7.00
N LEU A 82 -6.86 0.17 -6.67
CA LEU A 82 -7.03 -1.01 -7.51
C LEU A 82 -8.52 -1.33 -7.71
N ARG A 83 -9.32 -1.36 -6.63
CA ARG A 83 -10.76 -1.61 -6.69
C ARG A 83 -11.50 -0.63 -7.59
N ARG A 84 -11.13 0.65 -7.59
CA ARG A 84 -11.74 1.67 -8.48
C ARG A 84 -11.37 1.48 -9.95
N SER A 85 -10.27 0.80 -10.23
CA SER A 85 -9.73 0.65 -11.58
C SER A 85 -10.06 -0.72 -12.19
N ALA A 86 -10.42 -1.70 -11.36
CA ALA A 86 -10.82 -3.04 -11.77
C ALA A 86 -12.30 -3.10 -12.15
N THR A 87 -12.62 -3.98 -13.09
CA THR A 87 -14.01 -4.41 -13.35
C THR A 87 -14.57 -5.20 -12.16
N ALA A 88 -15.89 -5.33 -12.10
CA ALA A 88 -16.54 -6.12 -11.06
C ALA A 88 -16.05 -7.59 -11.05
N THR A 89 -15.84 -8.17 -12.23
CA THR A 89 -15.36 -9.55 -12.39
C THR A 89 -13.91 -9.71 -11.92
N GLU A 90 -13.01 -8.81 -12.31
CA GLU A 90 -11.61 -8.83 -11.86
C GLU A 90 -11.51 -8.66 -10.34
N TRP A 91 -12.32 -7.77 -9.76
CA TRP A 91 -12.34 -7.57 -8.31
C TRP A 91 -12.90 -8.78 -7.56
N ALA A 92 -13.95 -9.42 -8.08
CA ALA A 92 -14.50 -10.64 -7.50
C ALA A 92 -13.46 -11.79 -7.50
N ALA A 93 -12.76 -11.98 -8.63
CA ALA A 93 -11.68 -12.96 -8.73
C ALA A 93 -10.53 -12.68 -7.74
N ALA A 94 -10.15 -11.41 -7.58
CA ALA A 94 -9.14 -11.02 -6.59
C ALA A 94 -9.58 -11.29 -5.14
N GLN A 95 -10.86 -11.05 -4.82
CA GLN A 95 -11.43 -11.36 -3.50
C GLN A 95 -11.41 -12.87 -3.24
N GLU A 96 -11.84 -13.68 -4.20
CA GLU A 96 -11.82 -15.14 -4.11
C GLU A 96 -10.40 -15.68 -3.94
N ALA A 97 -9.45 -15.26 -4.78
CA ALA A 97 -8.05 -15.68 -4.71
C ALA A 97 -7.35 -15.28 -3.39
N SER A 98 -7.91 -14.29 -2.66
CA SER A 98 -7.40 -13.83 -1.37
C SER A 98 -8.09 -14.46 -0.16
N ASP A 99 -9.03 -15.39 -0.36
CA ASP A 99 -9.96 -15.91 0.65
C ASP A 99 -10.69 -14.79 1.42
N GLY A 100 -11.09 -13.72 0.72
CA GLY A 100 -11.78 -12.57 1.33
C GLY A 100 -10.93 -11.66 2.22
N ARG A 101 -9.60 -11.89 2.34
CA ARG A 101 -8.71 -11.05 3.18
C ARG A 101 -8.64 -9.60 2.72
N LEU A 102 -8.89 -9.32 1.44
CA LEU A 102 -8.97 -7.94 0.92
C LEU A 102 -10.08 -7.12 1.60
N ALA A 103 -11.20 -7.74 1.95
CA ALA A 103 -12.31 -7.07 2.64
C ALA A 103 -11.93 -6.61 4.06
N VAL A 104 -11.08 -7.38 4.76
CA VAL A 104 -10.53 -7.02 6.09
C VAL A 104 -9.68 -5.76 6.00
N LEU A 105 -8.74 -5.71 5.05
CA LEU A 105 -7.87 -4.54 4.86
C LEU A 105 -8.65 -3.29 4.43
N LEU A 106 -9.80 -3.46 3.78
CA LEU A 106 -10.65 -2.36 3.36
C LEU A 106 -11.61 -1.87 4.45
N GLY A 107 -11.66 -2.57 5.60
CA GLY A 107 -12.57 -2.26 6.70
C GLY A 107 -14.03 -2.56 6.36
N ASP A 108 -14.29 -3.57 5.52
CA ASP A 108 -15.65 -3.97 5.20
C ASP A 108 -16.30 -4.62 6.44
N PRO A 109 -17.40 -4.06 6.97
CA PRO A 109 -18.02 -4.53 8.20
C PRO A 109 -18.46 -6.00 8.15
N ALA A 110 -18.79 -6.54 6.97
CA ALA A 110 -19.15 -7.96 6.81
C ALA A 110 -17.95 -8.90 7.02
N ALA A 111 -16.74 -8.47 6.68
CA ALA A 111 -15.51 -9.26 6.84
C ALA A 111 -14.94 -9.19 8.26
N VAL A 112 -15.11 -8.06 8.95
CA VAL A 112 -14.69 -7.88 10.35
C VAL A 112 -15.53 -8.76 11.29
N ALA A 113 -16.83 -8.92 11.00
CA ALA A 113 -17.71 -9.81 11.75
C ALA A 113 -17.31 -11.29 11.67
N ALA A 114 -16.75 -11.74 10.54
CA ALA A 114 -16.26 -13.11 10.36
C ALA A 114 -14.89 -13.36 11.02
N GLY A 115 -14.06 -12.32 11.19
CA GLY A 115 -12.74 -12.39 11.84
C GLY A 115 -12.75 -12.28 13.38
N GLY A 116 -13.87 -11.87 13.99
CA GLY A 116 -14.00 -11.67 15.44
C GLY A 116 -13.97 -12.95 16.29
N ALA A 117 -13.99 -14.14 15.68
CA ALA A 117 -14.01 -15.41 16.41
C ALA A 117 -12.62 -15.91 16.87
N HIS A 118 -11.51 -15.26 16.47
CA HIS A 118 -10.14 -15.74 16.77
C HIS A 118 -9.32 -14.81 17.68
N GLY A 119 -9.98 -13.96 18.47
CA GLY A 119 -9.32 -12.98 19.35
C GLY A 119 -9.85 -12.95 20.78
N ALA A 120 -10.29 -14.08 21.33
CA ALA A 120 -10.57 -14.19 22.77
C ALA A 120 -9.34 -14.76 23.49
N HIS A 121 -8.31 -13.94 23.70
CA HIS A 121 -7.34 -14.23 24.75
C HIS A 121 -7.97 -13.86 26.09
N GLY A 122 -8.23 -14.90 26.89
CA GLY A 122 -8.89 -14.82 28.18
C GLY A 122 -8.14 -13.94 29.17
N GLY A 123 -8.87 -13.00 29.79
CA GLY A 123 -8.51 -12.47 31.09
C GLY A 123 -8.97 -13.46 32.16
N GLU A 124 -8.01 -14.14 32.80
CA GLU A 124 -8.28 -14.88 34.03
C GLU A 124 -8.79 -13.93 35.13
N PRO A 125 -9.77 -14.33 35.96
CA PRO A 125 -10.14 -13.62 37.16
C PRO A 125 -9.11 -13.92 38.26
N GLY A 126 -8.11 -13.04 38.41
CA GLY A 126 -7.16 -13.07 39.51
C GLY A 126 -7.83 -12.69 40.83
N ALA A 127 -7.99 -13.69 41.70
CA ALA A 127 -8.43 -13.56 43.07
C ALA A 127 -7.36 -12.89 43.95
N GLU A 128 -7.73 -11.87 44.71
CA GLU A 128 -6.98 -11.45 45.90
C GLU A 128 -7.88 -11.61 47.13
N ALA A 129 -7.66 -12.71 47.83
CA ALA A 129 -8.14 -12.94 49.19
C ALA A 129 -6.95 -12.86 50.16
N GLY A 130 -6.89 -11.76 50.91
CA GLY A 130 -6.61 -11.71 52.35
C GLY A 130 -5.19 -11.95 52.89
N ALA A 131 -4.69 -11.00 53.68
CA ALA A 131 -4.13 -11.30 55.01
C ALA A 131 -4.11 -10.04 55.90
N GLN A 132 -4.52 -10.25 57.15
CA GLN A 132 -4.56 -9.29 58.26
C GLN A 132 -3.15 -9.05 58.83
N GLY A 133 -2.98 -7.88 59.47
CA GLY A 133 -1.85 -7.53 60.33
C GLY A 133 -2.10 -6.19 61.01
#